data_AF-A0A7Y2UQ74-F1
#
_entry.id   AF-A0A7Y2UQ74-F1
#
_cell.length_a   1.000
_cell.length_b   1.000
_cell.length_c   1.000
_cell.angle_alpha   90.00
_cell.angle_beta   90.00
_cell.angle_gamma   90.00
#
_symmetry.space_group_name_H-M   'P 1'
#
loop_
_entity.id
_entity.type
_entity.pdbx_description
1 polymer ?
#
loop_
_entity_poly.entity_id
_entity_poly.type
_entity_poly.pdbx_seq_one_letter_code
_entity_poly.pdbx_strand_id
1 'polypeptide(L)' 'MQAMILAAGFGTRLLPYTKYLPKPLFPVLNTPLLLAAVKRLKNSGFSKIIVNCHHLGEQIVTCLRDIPGVSVQQE' A
#
# COMPACT_ATOMS: atom_id res chain seq x y z
N MET A 1 1.29 13.93 -13.07
CA MET A 1 -0.06 13.54 -12.60
C MET A 1 0.04 12.98 -11.19
N GLN A 2 -1.01 13.11 -10.35
CA GLN A 2 -1.04 12.57 -8.99
C GLN A 2 -2.07 11.43 -8.88
N ALA A 3 -1.79 10.43 -8.04
CA ALA A 3 -2.71 9.34 -7.74
C ALA A 3 -2.78 9.08 -6.23
N MET A 4 -3.91 8.54 -5.77
CA MET A 4 -4.09 8.09 -4.40
C MET A 4 -4.43 6.61 -4.37
N ILE A 5 -3.78 5.84 -3.49
CA ILE A 5 -4.12 4.44 -3.20
C ILE A 5 -4.79 4.39 -1.83
N LEU A 6 -5.99 3.84 -1.78
CA LEU A 6 -6.74 3.66 -0.53
C LEU A 6 -6.32 2.37 0.17
N ALA A 7 -5.59 2.48 1.28
CA ALA A 7 -4.98 1.37 2.01
C ALA A 7 -5.27 1.37 3.53
N ALA A 8 -6.22 2.20 4.00
CA ALA A 8 -6.60 2.33 5.42
C ALA A 8 -7.59 1.26 5.95
N GLY A 9 -8.08 0.35 5.12
CA GLY A 9 -9.09 -0.63 5.55
C GLY A 9 -8.55 -1.76 6.44
N PHE A 10 -9.32 -2.17 7.46
CA PHE A 10 -8.98 -3.28 8.36
C PHE A 10 -8.82 -4.66 7.69
N GLY A 11 -9.41 -4.86 6.50
CA GLY A 11 -9.28 -6.13 5.78
C GLY A 11 -9.95 -7.33 6.49
N THR A 12 -11.05 -7.10 7.20
CA THR A 12 -11.74 -8.12 8.03
C THR A 12 -12.15 -9.39 7.28
N ARG A 13 -12.40 -9.30 5.97
CA ARG A 13 -12.70 -10.45 5.11
C ARG A 13 -11.54 -11.44 4.92
N LEU A 14 -10.31 -11.04 5.27
CA LEU A 14 -9.10 -11.88 5.19
C LEU A 14 -8.61 -12.31 6.58
N LEU A 15 -9.46 -12.25 7.60
CA LEU A 15 -9.13 -12.82 8.90
C LEU A 15 -8.92 -14.34 8.76
N PRO A 16 -8.01 -14.95 9.57
CA PRO A 16 -7.25 -14.31 10.65
C PRO A 16 -5.97 -13.57 10.19
N TYR A 17 -5.60 -13.66 8.92
CA TYR A 17 -4.31 -13.14 8.43
C TYR A 17 -4.11 -11.65 8.63
N THR A 18 -5.18 -10.86 8.45
CA THR A 18 -5.15 -9.41 8.59
C THR A 18 -4.95 -8.89 10.01
N LYS A 19 -4.86 -9.78 11.01
CA LYS A 19 -4.37 -9.43 12.35
C LYS A 19 -2.88 -9.12 12.39
N TYR A 20 -2.10 -9.70 11.48
CA TYR A 20 -0.62 -9.61 11.51
C TYR A 20 -0.05 -8.96 10.25
N LEU A 21 -0.75 -9.06 9.11
CA LEU A 21 -0.33 -8.52 7.82
C LEU A 21 -1.48 -7.68 7.21
N PRO A 22 -1.31 -6.37 6.99
CA PRO A 22 -2.37 -5.56 6.41
C PRO A 22 -2.66 -6.02 4.98
N LYS A 23 -3.94 -5.98 4.57
CA LYS A 23 -4.38 -6.42 3.23
C LYS A 23 -3.55 -5.82 2.08
N PRO A 24 -3.16 -4.52 2.08
CA PRO A 24 -2.28 -3.95 1.05
C PRO A 24 -0.94 -4.70 0.89
N LEU A 25 -0.42 -5.32 1.95
CA LEU A 25 0.85 -6.05 1.91
C LEU A 25 0.67 -7.56 1.65
N PHE A 26 -0.57 -8.03 1.46
CA PHE A 26 -0.80 -9.43 1.15
C PHE A 26 -0.15 -9.79 -0.19
N PRO A 27 0.67 -10.85 -0.27
CA PRO A 27 1.39 -11.21 -1.48
C PRO A 27 0.45 -11.88 -2.49
N VAL A 28 0.55 -11.46 -3.75
CA VAL A 28 -0.03 -12.17 -4.91
C VAL A 28 1.11 -12.40 -5.89
N LEU A 29 1.34 -13.67 -6.24
CA LEU A 29 2.50 -14.08 -7.06
C LEU A 29 3.82 -13.50 -6.49
N ASN A 30 4.01 -13.68 -5.17
CA ASN A 30 5.19 -13.21 -4.42
C ASN A 30 5.40 -11.67 -4.42
N THR A 31 4.42 -10.88 -4.85
CA THR A 31 4.49 -9.41 -4.83
C THR A 31 3.38 -8.84 -3.95
N PRO A 32 3.67 -7.97 -2.97
CA PRO A 32 2.64 -7.25 -2.23
C PRO A 32 1.67 -6.51 -3.17
N LEU A 33 0.37 -6.63 -2.92
CA LEU A 33 -0.68 -5.96 -3.71
C LEU A 33 -0.41 -4.45 -3.89
N LEU A 34 0.05 -3.79 -2.84
CA LEU A 34 0.41 -2.37 -2.83
C LEU A 34 1.55 -2.05 -3.78
N LEU A 35 2.62 -2.85 -3.79
CA LEU A 35 3.75 -2.65 -4.71
C LEU A 35 3.34 -2.88 -6.17
N ALA A 36 2.47 -3.86 -6.42
CA ALA A 36 1.91 -4.07 -7.75
C ALA A 36 1.08 -2.86 -8.22
N ALA A 37 0.27 -2.26 -7.35
CA ALA A 37 -0.50 -1.05 -7.66
C ALA A 37 0.41 0.17 -7.91
N VAL A 38 1.42 0.38 -7.06
CA VAL A 38 2.42 1.46 -7.23
C VAL A 38 3.15 1.31 -8.56
N LYS A 39 3.60 0.09 -8.91
CA LYS A 39 4.28 -0.18 -10.18
C LYS A 39 3.38 0.15 -11.38
N ARG A 40 2.10 -0.25 -11.34
CA ARG A 40 1.13 0.06 -12.41
C ARG A 40 0.92 1.57 -12.58
N LEU A 41 0.80 2.31 -11.48
CA LEU A 41 0.67 3.76 -11.52
C LEU A 41 1.92 4.44 -12.09
N LYS A 42 3.12 4.04 -11.63
CA LYS A 42 4.37 4.55 -12.17
C LYS A 42 4.50 4.29 -13.67
N ASN A 43 4.20 3.08 -14.12
CA ASN A 43 4.20 2.71 -15.54
C ASN A 43 3.17 3.49 -16.37
N SER A 44 2.13 4.03 -15.73
CA SER A 44 1.11 4.87 -16.37
C SER A 44 1.45 6.37 -16.32
N GLY A 45 2.66 6.75 -15.89
CA GLY A 45 3.12 8.14 -15.87
C GLY A 45 2.78 8.94 -14.60
N PHE A 46 2.31 8.29 -13.54
CA PHE A 46 2.09 8.97 -12.25
C PHE A 46 3.42 9.09 -11.49
N SER A 47 3.83 10.34 -11.23
CA SER A 47 5.10 10.67 -10.55
C SER A 47 4.94 10.99 -9.06
N LYS A 48 3.70 11.21 -8.60
CA LYS A 48 3.36 11.47 -7.20
C LYS A 48 2.20 10.55 -6.79
N ILE A 49 2.46 9.65 -5.86
CA ILE A 49 1.50 8.66 -5.37
C ILE A 49 1.35 8.85 -3.87
N ILE A 50 0.12 9.05 -3.40
CA ILE A 50 -0.21 9.16 -1.98
C ILE A 50 -0.89 7.87 -1.55
N VAL A 51 -0.53 7.33 -0.40
CA VAL A 51 -1.12 6.10 0.14
C VAL A 51 -1.65 6.43 1.53
N ASN A 52 -2.96 6.31 1.77
CA ASN A 52 -3.46 6.45 3.14
C ASN A 52 -3.35 5.12 3.89
N CYS A 53 -3.06 5.16 5.18
CA CYS A 53 -3.00 3.97 6.03
C CYS A 53 -3.56 4.24 7.43
N HIS A 54 -4.07 3.17 8.05
CA HIS A 54 -4.60 3.17 9.41
C HIS A 54 -4.16 1.86 10.09
N HIS A 55 -4.90 0.77 9.87
CA HIS A 55 -4.59 -0.54 10.48
C HIS A 55 -3.21 -1.08 10.05
N LEU A 56 -2.33 -1.35 11.03
CA LEU A 56 -0.94 -1.78 10.83
C LEU A 56 -0.14 -0.83 9.91
N GLY A 57 -0.41 0.47 9.97
CA GLY A 57 0.17 1.51 9.10
C GLY A 57 1.70 1.52 9.04
N GLU A 58 2.38 1.25 10.15
CA GLU A 58 3.85 1.18 10.20
C GLU A 58 4.46 0.16 9.24
N GLN A 59 3.76 -0.97 9.00
CA GLN A 59 4.23 -1.95 8.02
C GLN A 59 4.12 -1.40 6.59
N ILE A 60 3.07 -0.64 6.30
CA ILE A 60 2.87 0.01 5.00
C ILE A 60 3.95 1.08 4.77
N VAL A 61 4.23 1.90 5.78
CA VAL A 61 5.28 2.92 5.76
C VAL A 61 6.64 2.28 5.50
N THR A 62 6.96 1.20 6.22
CA THR A 62 8.22 0.46 6.05
C THR A 62 8.34 -0.11 4.64
N CYS A 63 7.27 -0.69 4.09
CA CYS A 63 7.25 -1.25 2.73
C CYS A 63 7.48 -0.20 1.63
N LEU A 64 7.06 1.06 1.86
CA LEU A 64 7.09 2.12 0.85
C LEU A 64 8.26 3.09 0.99
N ARG A 65 9.02 3.01 2.08
CA ARG A 65 10.06 3.97 2.46
C ARG A 65 11.02 4.34 1.32
N ASP A 66 11.48 3.34 0.57
CA ASP A 66 12.53 3.52 -0.43
C ASP A 66 11.99 3.71 -1.85
N ILE A 67 10.70 4.03 -2.00
CA ILE A 67 10.06 4.20 -3.31
C ILE A 67 9.92 5.69 -3.64
N PRO A 68 10.71 6.23 -4.60
CA PRO A 68 10.65 7.64 -4.95
C PRO A 68 9.28 8.06 -5.45
N GLY A 69 8.83 9.25 -5.05
CA GLY A 69 7.54 9.79 -5.47
C GLY A 69 6.32 9.13 -4.82
N VAL A 70 6.52 8.31 -3.78
CA VAL A 70 5.43 7.73 -2.97
C VAL A 70 5.48 8.33 -1.57
N SER A 71 4.36 8.84 -1.07
CA SER A 71 4.20 9.33 0.30
C SER A 71 3.06 8.60 1.01
N VAL A 72 3.16 8.49 2.33
CA VAL A 72 2.15 7.83 3.16
C VAL A 72 1.47 8.86 4.06
N GLN A 73 0.14 8.86 4.10
CA GLN A 73 -0.67 9.64 5.01
C GLN A 73 -1.22 8.70 6.09
N GLN A 74 -0.78 8.88 7.33
CA GLN A 74 -1.32 8.16 8.48
C GLN A 74 -2.49 8.95 9.09
N GLU A 75 -3.59 8.26 9.41
CA GLU A 75 -4.71 8.78 10.19
C GLU A 75 -4.89 7.96 11.47
#